data_AF-A0A368TZB9-F1
#
_entry.id   AF-A0A368TZB9-F1
#
_cell.length_a   1.000
_cell.length_b   1.000
_cell.length_c   1.000
_cell.angle_alpha   90.00
_cell.angle_beta   90.00
_cell.angle_gamma   90.00
#
_symmetry.space_group_name_H-M   'P 1'
#
loop_
_entity.id
_entity.type
_entity.pdbx_description
1 polymer ?
#
loop_
_entity_poly.entity_id
_entity_poly.type
_entity_poly.pdbx_seq_one_letter_code
_entity_poly.pdbx_strand_id
1 'polypeptide(L)'
;MPVRRVERIMIRPGHANYLACHRYCSAARKVANATLYHMRQALFAEAPISASQADKLLKKEHKDVYQLLPSAGAQRMTQIVGDAWKGWLAAKDDFKINPHKYQACPRIPGYSKG
;
A
#
# COMPACT_ATOMS: atom_id res chain seq x y z
N MET A 1 -29.77 -11.55 20.19
CA MET A 1 -28.42 -11.21 20.71
C MET A 1 -27.53 -10.83 19.52
N PRO A 2 -26.86 -9.66 19.51
CA PRO A 2 -25.94 -9.35 18.43
C PRO A 2 -24.69 -10.23 18.56
N VAL A 3 -24.42 -11.05 17.54
CA VAL A 3 -23.24 -11.92 17.51
C VAL A 3 -22.01 -11.06 17.23
N ARG A 4 -21.15 -10.87 18.24
CA ARG A 4 -19.89 -10.14 18.09
C ARG A 4 -18.81 -11.08 17.51
N ARG A 5 -18.87 -11.34 16.19
CA ARG A 5 -17.90 -12.17 15.47
C ARG A 5 -16.61 -11.39 15.17
N VAL A 6 -15.75 -11.21 16.16
CA VAL A 6 -14.37 -10.82 15.85
C VAL A 6 -13.42 -11.54 16.81
N GLU A 7 -13.02 -12.75 16.44
CA GLU A 7 -11.84 -13.34 17.04
C GLU A 7 -10.63 -12.46 16.68
N ARG A 8 -9.85 -12.10 17.70
CA ARG A 8 -8.61 -11.35 17.54
C ARG A 8 -7.45 -12.25 17.90
N ILE A 9 -6.68 -12.67 16.91
CA ILE A 9 -5.43 -13.40 17.12
C ILE A 9 -4.29 -12.36 17.24
N MET A 10 -3.68 -12.28 18.42
CA MET A 10 -2.53 -11.39 18.67
C MET A 10 -1.27 -12.23 18.85
N ILE A 11 -0.30 -12.06 17.95
CA ILE A 11 1.02 -12.70 18.04
C ILE A 11 1.95 -11.77 18.83
N ARG A 12 2.25 -12.12 20.08
CA ARG A 12 3.15 -11.37 20.98
C ARG A 12 4.62 -11.78 20.78
N PRO A 13 5.61 -10.97 21.23
CA PRO A 13 7.04 -11.27 21.09
C PRO A 13 7.50 -12.67 21.53
N GLY A 14 6.86 -13.26 22.55
CA GLY A 14 7.16 -14.62 23.02
C GLY A 14 6.57 -15.76 22.18
N HIS A 15 5.80 -15.47 21.14
CA HIS A 15 5.19 -16.49 20.28
C HIS A 15 6.20 -17.00 19.26
N ALA A 16 6.21 -18.31 18.99
CA ALA A 16 7.17 -18.96 18.07
C ALA A 16 7.23 -18.28 16.68
N ASN A 17 6.08 -17.88 16.15
CA ASN A 17 5.97 -17.21 14.85
C ASN A 17 6.21 -15.69 14.85
N TYR A 18 6.46 -15.07 16.01
CA TYR A 18 6.55 -13.60 16.09
C TYR A 18 7.60 -13.02 15.15
N LEU A 19 8.81 -13.58 15.16
CA LEU A 19 9.90 -13.09 14.31
C LEU A 19 9.58 -13.24 12.83
N ALA A 20 8.93 -14.35 12.43
CA ALA A 20 8.49 -14.54 11.05
C ALA A 20 7.47 -13.48 10.65
N CYS A 21 6.40 -13.27 11.44
CA CYS A 21 5.39 -12.26 11.20
C CYS A 21 5.99 -10.85 11.14
N HIS A 22 6.89 -10.52 12.07
CA HIS A 22 7.58 -9.23 12.10
C HIS A 22 8.40 -8.97 10.82
N ARG A 23 9.14 -9.99 10.35
CA ARG A 23 9.86 -9.94 9.07
C ARG A 23 8.92 -9.73 7.89
N TYR A 24 7.82 -10.48 7.82
CA TYR A 24 6.83 -10.34 6.75
C TYR A 24 6.15 -8.97 6.73
N CYS A 25 5.76 -8.43 7.90
CA CYS A 25 5.21 -7.07 7.97
C CYS A 25 6.22 -6.03 7.47
N SER A 26 7.50 -6.21 7.78
CA SER A 26 8.57 -5.31 7.34
C SER A 26 8.81 -5.42 5.83
N ALA A 27 8.81 -6.62 5.27
CA ALA A 27 8.88 -6.87 3.84
C ALA A 27 7.68 -6.26 3.09
N ALA A 28 6.47 -6.44 3.61
CA ALA A 28 5.25 -5.87 3.06
C ALA A 28 5.30 -4.34 2.98
N ARG A 29 5.79 -3.67 4.03
CA ARG A 29 6.00 -2.21 4.01
C ARG A 29 6.99 -1.79 2.92
N LYS A 30 8.09 -2.53 2.75
CA LYS A 30 9.09 -2.23 1.70
C LYS A 30 8.49 -2.32 0.29
N VAL A 31 7.76 -3.40 -0.01
CA VAL A 31 7.07 -3.56 -1.31
C VAL A 31 6.05 -2.44 -1.54
N ALA A 32 5.24 -2.11 -0.52
CA ALA A 32 4.26 -1.03 -0.63
C ALA A 32 4.91 0.34 -0.88
N ASN A 33 5.97 0.66 -0.14
CA ASN A 33 6.70 1.91 -0.30
C ASN A 33 7.40 2.00 -1.67
N ALA A 34 8.01 0.92 -2.16
CA ALA A 34 8.60 0.87 -3.49
C ALA A 34 7.54 1.08 -4.58
N THR A 35 6.41 0.39 -4.47
CA THR A 35 5.28 0.58 -5.41
C THR A 35 4.82 2.03 -5.43
N LEU A 36 4.60 2.61 -4.25
CA LEU A 36 4.17 4.01 -4.11
C LEU A 36 5.22 4.98 -4.65
N TYR A 37 6.50 4.69 -4.48
CA TYR A 37 7.58 5.50 -5.04
C TYR A 37 7.47 5.61 -6.56
N HIS A 38 7.38 4.48 -7.27
CA HIS A 38 7.25 4.52 -8.73
C HIS A 38 5.97 5.19 -9.20
N MET A 39 4.85 4.97 -8.52
CA MET A 39 3.59 5.65 -8.86
C MET A 39 3.71 7.17 -8.68
N ARG A 40 4.41 7.65 -7.64
CA ARG A 40 4.66 9.09 -7.43
C ARG A 40 5.64 9.67 -8.45
N GLN A 41 6.73 8.96 -8.77
CA GLN A 41 7.68 9.40 -9.79
C GLN A 41 6.99 9.54 -11.16
N ALA A 42 6.21 8.53 -11.54
CA ALA A 42 5.41 8.55 -12.76
C ALA A 42 4.40 9.70 -12.79
N LEU A 43 3.73 9.98 -11.66
CA LEU A 43 2.82 11.12 -11.54
C LEU A 43 3.55 12.46 -11.74
N PHE A 44 4.71 12.65 -11.11
CA PHE A 44 5.47 13.90 -11.22
C PHE A 44 6.16 14.07 -12.59
N ALA A 45 6.36 12.97 -13.33
CA ALA A 45 6.80 12.99 -14.71
C ALA A 45 5.65 13.14 -15.73
N GLU A 46 4.43 13.46 -15.27
CA GLU A 46 3.22 13.59 -16.10
C GLU A 46 2.87 12.33 -16.93
N ALA A 47 3.33 11.16 -16.47
CA ALA A 47 3.12 9.86 -17.10
C ALA A 47 2.62 8.83 -16.07
N PRO A 48 1.45 9.05 -15.44
CA PRO A 48 0.99 8.23 -14.32
C PRO A 48 0.79 6.76 -14.73
N ILE A 49 1.24 5.87 -13.86
CA ILE A 49 1.12 4.41 -14.04
C ILE A 49 0.08 3.82 -13.09
N SER A 50 -0.56 2.75 -13.53
CA SER A 50 -1.43 1.91 -12.69
C SER A 50 -0.60 1.07 -11.70
N ALA A 51 -1.24 0.63 -10.61
CA ALA A 51 -0.63 -0.30 -9.67
C ALA A 51 -0.19 -1.63 -10.33
N SER A 52 -0.90 -2.08 -11.37
CA SER A 52 -0.51 -3.28 -12.14
C SER A 52 0.76 -3.05 -12.96
N GLN A 53 0.92 -1.87 -13.56
CA GLN A 53 2.17 -1.49 -14.23
C GLN A 53 3.31 -1.36 -13.22
N ALA A 54 3.07 -0.76 -12.06
CA ALA A 54 4.05 -0.70 -10.98
C ALA A 54 4.45 -2.10 -10.49
N ASP A 55 3.51 -3.04 -10.33
CA ASP A 55 3.79 -4.43 -9.96
C ASP A 55 4.70 -5.13 -10.98
N LYS A 56 4.43 -4.95 -12.29
CA LYS A 56 5.29 -5.48 -13.37
C LYS A 56 6.69 -4.85 -13.33
N LEU A 57 6.79 -3.55 -13.06
CA LEU A 57 8.05 -2.84 -12.92
C LEU A 57 8.86 -3.39 -11.74
N LEU A 58 8.26 -3.50 -10.57
CA LEU A 58 8.93 -4.05 -9.38
C LEU A 58 9.41 -5.49 -9.62
N LYS A 59 8.60 -6.34 -10.26
CA LYS A 59 9.00 -7.72 -10.60
C LYS A 59 10.24 -7.78 -11.47
N LYS A 60 10.42 -6.82 -12.38
CA LYS A 60 11.50 -6.80 -13.37
C LYS A 60 12.75 -6.11 -12.84
N GLU A 61 12.59 -4.94 -12.22
CA GLU A 61 13.69 -4.02 -11.90
C GLU A 61 14.06 -4.02 -10.41
N HIS A 62 13.15 -4.39 -9.52
CA HIS A 62 13.34 -4.41 -8.07
C HIS A 62 13.04 -5.78 -7.47
N LYS A 63 13.62 -6.81 -8.09
CA LYS A 63 13.39 -8.22 -7.74
C LYS A 63 13.83 -8.53 -6.31
N ASP A 64 14.88 -7.88 -5.82
CA ASP A 64 15.37 -7.96 -4.44
C ASP A 64 14.29 -7.56 -3.43
N VAL A 65 13.54 -6.49 -3.70
CA VAL A 65 12.43 -6.03 -2.87
C VAL A 65 11.20 -6.92 -3.06
N TYR A 66 10.89 -7.27 -4.31
CA TYR A 66 9.70 -8.06 -4.66
C TYR A 66 9.74 -9.47 -4.04
N GLN A 67 10.93 -10.09 -4.01
CA GLN A 67 11.15 -11.44 -3.47
C GLN A 67 11.26 -11.49 -1.93
N LEU A 68 11.19 -10.35 -1.23
CA LEU A 68 11.06 -10.35 0.23
C LEU A 68 9.74 -10.98 0.70
N LEU A 69 8.75 -11.05 -0.20
CA LEU A 69 7.48 -11.74 0.00
C LEU A 69 7.31 -12.83 -1.06
N PRO A 70 6.46 -13.84 -0.80
CA PRO A 70 5.89 -14.65 -1.87
C PRO A 70 5.21 -13.76 -2.91
N SER A 71 5.27 -14.13 -4.19
CA SER A 71 4.73 -13.31 -5.29
C SER A 71 3.29 -12.87 -5.08
N ALA A 72 2.44 -13.75 -4.55
CA ALA A 72 1.05 -13.40 -4.21
C ALA A 72 0.95 -12.32 -3.12
N GLY A 73 1.83 -12.37 -2.12
CA GLY A 73 1.92 -11.36 -1.06
C GLY A 73 2.40 -10.02 -1.60
N ALA A 74 3.45 -10.02 -2.43
CA ALA A 74 3.94 -8.80 -3.06
C ALA A 74 2.88 -8.15 -3.97
N GLN A 75 2.21 -8.95 -4.81
CA GLN A 75 1.11 -8.50 -5.65
C GLN A 75 -0.07 -7.97 -4.83
N ARG A 76 -0.38 -8.58 -3.68
CA ARG A 76 -1.43 -8.07 -2.80
C ARG A 76 -1.06 -6.71 -2.23
N MET A 77 0.20 -6.49 -1.87
CA MET A 77 0.66 -5.18 -1.40
C MET A 77 0.56 -4.10 -2.48
N THR A 78 0.88 -4.43 -3.74
CA THR A 78 0.75 -3.47 -4.84
C THR A 78 -0.71 -3.11 -5.12
N GLN A 79 -1.63 -4.08 -5.02
CA GLN A 79 -3.08 -3.84 -5.11
C GLN A 79 -3.59 -2.90 -4.02
N ILE A 80 -3.19 -3.12 -2.75
CA ILE A 80 -3.59 -2.27 -1.62
C ILE A 80 -3.13 -0.81 -1.86
N VAL A 81 -1.91 -0.62 -2.36
CA VAL A 81 -1.43 0.72 -2.75
C VAL A 81 -2.28 1.30 -3.88
N GLY A 82 -2.65 0.49 -4.87
CA GLY A 82 -3.53 0.89 -5.96
C GLY A 82 -4.92 1.34 -5.50
N ASP A 83 -5.51 0.65 -4.53
CA ASP A 83 -6.82 1.02 -3.97
C ASP A 83 -6.75 2.33 -3.20
N ALA A 84 -5.70 2.51 -2.38
CA ALA A 84 -5.44 3.79 -1.70
C ALA A 84 -5.23 4.93 -2.70
N TRP A 85 -4.54 4.66 -3.81
CA TRP A 85 -4.29 5.63 -4.87
C TRP A 85 -5.58 6.05 -5.59
N LYS A 86 -6.44 5.09 -5.94
CA LYS A 86 -7.77 5.36 -6.51
C LYS A 86 -8.62 6.19 -5.55
N GLY A 87 -8.62 5.85 -4.26
CA GLY A 87 -9.33 6.61 -3.23
C GLY A 87 -8.86 8.06 -3.15
N TRP A 88 -7.54 8.29 -3.22
CA TRP A 88 -7.00 9.65 -3.28
C TRP A 88 -7.42 10.41 -4.54
N LEU A 89 -7.38 9.78 -5.73
CA LEU A 89 -7.82 10.43 -6.97
C LEU A 89 -9.30 10.84 -6.90
N ALA A 90 -10.17 9.93 -6.44
CA ALA A 90 -11.59 10.21 -6.27
C ALA A 90 -11.83 11.37 -5.29
N ALA A 91 -11.14 11.38 -4.15
CA ALA A 91 -11.23 12.47 -3.18
C ALA A 91 -10.73 13.80 -3.77
N LYS A 92 -9.64 13.78 -4.55
CA LYS A 92 -9.08 14.98 -5.20
C LYS A 92 -10.06 15.56 -6.22
N ASP A 93 -10.75 14.72 -6.99
CA ASP A 93 -11.73 15.17 -7.97
C ASP A 93 -13.02 15.69 -7.30
N ASP A 94 -13.51 15.02 -6.26
CA ASP A 94 -14.65 15.52 -5.48
C ASP A 94 -14.31 16.83 -4.74
N PHE A 95 -13.08 17.01 -4.25
CA PHE A 95 -12.64 18.26 -3.64
C PHE A 95 -12.73 19.47 -4.59
N LYS A 96 -12.45 19.27 -5.89
CA LYS A 96 -12.58 20.34 -6.90
C LYS A 96 -14.03 20.83 -7.04
N ILE A 97 -15.00 19.93 -6.88
CA ILE A 97 -16.43 20.21 -7.03
C ILE A 97 -17.04 20.67 -5.70
N ASN A 98 -16.65 20.02 -4.60
CA ASN A 98 -17.24 20.16 -3.28
C ASN A 98 -16.18 20.48 -2.20
N PRO A 99 -15.45 21.61 -2.28
CA PRO A 99 -14.36 21.90 -1.35
C PRO A 99 -14.84 22.01 0.11
N HIS A 100 -16.09 22.44 0.33
CA HIS A 100 -16.70 22.58 1.67
C HIS A 100 -16.87 21.26 2.44
N LYS A 101 -16.86 20.10 1.75
CA LYS A 101 -16.93 18.78 2.41
C LYS A 101 -15.64 18.40 3.14
N TYR A 102 -14.54 19.09 2.83
CA TYR A 102 -13.21 18.74 3.30
C TYR A 102 -12.61 19.88 4.11
N GLN A 103 -11.86 19.54 5.16
CA GLN A 103 -11.10 20.54 5.93
C GLN A 103 -9.91 21.09 5.13
N ALA A 104 -9.36 20.29 4.21
CA ALA A 104 -8.23 20.66 3.35
C ALA A 104 -8.19 19.77 2.11
N CYS A 105 -7.39 20.17 1.13
CA CYS A 105 -7.16 19.39 -0.09
C CYS A 105 -6.59 17.99 0.24
N PRO A 106 -7.16 16.90 -0.31
CA PRO A 106 -6.69 15.53 -0.10
C PRO A 106 -5.21 15.35 -0.48
N ARG A 107 -4.42 14.86 0.49
CA ARG A 107 -2.99 14.65 0.32
C ARG A 107 -2.70 13.35 -0.42
N ILE A 108 -1.65 13.37 -1.24
CA ILE A 108 -1.14 12.17 -1.91
C ILE A 108 -0.79 11.08 -0.86
N PRO A 109 -1.01 9.79 -1.17
CA PRO A 109 -0.64 8.72 -0.25
C PRO A 109 0.84 8.83 0.18
N GLY A 110 1.05 8.75 1.50
CA GLY A 110 2.37 8.88 2.12
C GLY A 110 3.09 7.55 2.28
N TYR A 111 4.41 7.60 2.42
CA TYR A 111 5.21 6.42 2.73
C TYR A 111 4.93 5.94 4.15
N SER A 112 4.85 4.62 4.32
CA SER A 112 4.76 3.99 5.64
C SER A 112 6.11 4.13 6.35
N LYS A 113 6.08 4.68 7.57
CA LYS A 113 7.22 4.72 8.49
C LYS A 113 7.15 3.51 9.41
N GLY A 114 8.31 2.96 9.77
CA GLY A 114 8.46 1.85 10.71
C GLY A 114 9.82 1.86 11.33
#